data_AF-A0A534M282-F1
#
_entry.id   AF-A0A534M282-F1
#
_cell.length_a   1.000
_cell.length_b   1.000
_cell.length_c   1.000
_cell.angle_alpha   90.00
_cell.angle_beta   90.00
_cell.angle_gamma   90.00
#
_symmetry.space_group_name_H-M   'P 1'
#
loop_
_entity.id
_entity.type
_entity.pdbx_description
1 polymer ?
#
loop_
_entity_poly.entity_id
_entity_poly.type
_entity_poly.pdbx_seq_one_letter_code
_entity_poly.pdbx_strand_id
1 'polypeptide(L)' 'MTEMAVARVPESSAEERAPTGLPELDGMLEGGFLTGSLITLTGRPGTGKTIFGSHFLYHGAK' A
#
# COMPACT_ATOMS: atom_id res chain seq x y z
N MET A 1 25.96 -5.87 25.07
CA MET A 1 25.86 -6.40 23.69
C MET A 1 24.42 -6.87 23.55
N THR A 2 23.51 -5.95 23.21
CA THR A 2 22.06 -6.23 23.17
C THR A 2 21.70 -6.46 21.72
N GLU A 3 21.33 -7.70 21.42
CA GLU A 3 20.90 -8.16 20.11
C GLU A 3 19.59 -7.44 19.74
N MET A 4 19.60 -6.62 18.70
CA MET A 4 18.37 -6.10 18.11
C MET A 4 17.66 -7.26 17.42
N ALA A 5 16.53 -7.70 17.97
CA ALA A 5 15.63 -8.61 17.27
C ALA A 5 15.23 -7.97 15.94
N VAL A 6 15.70 -8.52 14.82
CA VAL A 6 15.15 -8.20 13.50
C VAL A 6 13.71 -8.69 13.54
N ALA A 7 12.76 -7.74 13.52
CA ALA A 7 11.35 -8.06 13.42
C ALA A 7 11.15 -8.90 12.15
N ARG A 8 10.81 -10.19 12.32
CA ARG A 8 10.47 -11.07 11.21
C ARG A 8 9.26 -10.46 10.51
N VAL A 9 9.42 -10.12 9.23
CA VAL A 9 8.27 -9.76 8.39
C VAL A 9 7.35 -10.99 8.40
N PRO A 10 6.11 -10.88 8.91
CA PRO A 10 5.17 -11.99 8.84
C PRO A 10 5.00 -12.37 7.37
N GLU A 11 4.95 -13.67 7.07
CA GLU A 11 4.63 -14.13 5.72
C GLU A 11 3.28 -13.52 5.35
N SER A 12 3.29 -12.60 4.39
CA SER A 12 2.08 -12.02 3.80
C SER A 12 1.24 -13.18 3.29
N SER A 13 0.02 -13.34 3.83
CA SER A 13 -0.97 -14.18 3.18
C SER A 13 -1.15 -13.58 1.79
N ALA A 14 -0.77 -14.33 0.76
CA ALA A 14 -0.69 -13.85 -0.62
C ALA A 14 -2.02 -13.30 -1.19
N GLU A 15 -3.10 -13.35 -0.40
CA GLU A 15 -4.45 -12.98 -0.76
C GLU A 15 -4.97 -11.73 -0.03
N GLU A 16 -4.33 -11.27 1.07
CA GLU A 16 -4.82 -10.08 1.77
C GLU A 16 -4.47 -8.82 0.98
N ARG A 17 -5.49 -8.03 0.64
CA ARG A 17 -5.36 -6.82 -0.18
C ARG A 17 -5.92 -5.59 0.53
N ALA A 18 -5.17 -4.49 0.46
CA ALA A 18 -5.57 -3.17 0.91
C ALA A 18 -6.16 -2.38 -0.28
N PRO A 19 -7.48 -2.09 -0.28
CA PRO A 19 -8.12 -1.33 -1.35
C PRO A 19 -7.60 0.11 -1.38
N THR A 20 -7.46 0.66 -2.58
CA THR A 20 -6.97 2.02 -2.80
C THR A 20 -8.03 3.08 -2.53
N GLY A 21 -9.31 2.68 -2.52
CA GLY A 21 -10.45 3.60 -2.47
C GLY A 21 -10.78 4.23 -3.82
N LEU A 22 -10.16 3.73 -4.90
CA LEU A 22 -10.47 4.08 -6.29
C LEU A 22 -10.99 2.82 -6.98
N PRO A 23 -12.31 2.65 -7.17
CA PRO A 23 -12.90 1.39 -7.63
C PRO A 23 -12.32 0.85 -8.92
N GLU A 24 -11.98 1.74 -9.86
CA GLU A 24 -11.40 1.39 -11.15
C GLU A 24 -9.98 0.84 -10.99
N LEU A 25 -9.16 1.49 -10.15
CA LEU A 25 -7.80 1.03 -9.86
C LEU A 25 -7.82 -0.25 -9.04
N ASP A 26 -8.74 -0.38 -8.09
CA ASP A 26 -8.93 -1.61 -7.31
C ASP A 26 -9.30 -2.77 -8.22
N GLY A 27 -10.16 -2.55 -9.22
CA GLY A 27 -10.46 -3.54 -10.25
C GLY A 27 -9.22 -3.96 -11.05
N MET A 28 -8.35 -3.00 -11.41
CA MET A 28 -7.09 -3.30 -12.11
C MET A 28 -6.08 -4.04 -11.22
N LEU A 29 -6.16 -3.87 -9.90
CA LEU A 29 -5.27 -4.48 -8.90
C LEU A 29 -5.88 -5.70 -8.22
N GLU A 30 -6.96 -6.28 -8.77
CA GLU A 30 -7.65 -7.45 -8.20
C GLU A 30 -8.12 -7.26 -6.75
N GLY A 31 -8.53 -6.04 -6.40
CA GLY A 31 -9.01 -5.67 -5.06
C GLY A 31 -8.04 -4.79 -4.26
N GLY A 32 -6.87 -4.46 -4.79
CA GLY A 32 -5.94 -3.49 -4.20
C GLY A 32 -4.51 -4.01 -4.03
N PHE A 33 -3.71 -3.29 -3.25
CA PHE A 33 -2.31 -3.63 -3.00
C PHE A 33 -2.18 -4.82 -2.06
N LEU A 34 -1.21 -5.70 -2.27
CA LEU A 34 -0.92 -6.80 -1.36
C LEU A 34 -0.50 -6.27 0.02
N THR A 35 -1.12 -6.75 1.10
CA THR A 35 -0.75 -6.37 2.46
C THR A 35 0.67 -6.84 2.77
N GLY A 36 1.47 -5.98 3.41
CA GLY A 36 2.88 -6.25 3.71
C GLY A 36 3.83 -6.08 2.52
N SER A 37 3.35 -5.56 1.39
CA SER A 37 4.19 -5.24 0.23
C SER A 37 4.77 -3.82 0.29
N LEU A 38 5.87 -3.60 -0.44
CA LEU A 38 6.44 -2.28 -0.69
C LEU A 38 6.05 -1.80 -2.09
N ILE A 39 5.23 -0.75 -2.15
CA ILE A 39 4.76 -0.16 -3.41
C ILE A 39 5.49 1.15 -3.69
N THR A 40 6.01 1.31 -4.91
CA THR A 40 6.66 2.56 -5.33
C THR A 40 5.74 3.34 -6.28
N LEU A 41 5.37 4.56 -5.89
CA LEU A 41 4.58 5.46 -6.73
C LEU A 41 5.49 6.48 -7.44
N THR A 42 5.64 6.35 -8.76
CA THR A 42 6.55 7.19 -9.57
C THR A 42 5.80 8.07 -10.56
N GLY A 43 6.39 9.21 -10.94
CA GLY A 43 5.81 10.15 -11.89
C GLY A 43 6.45 11.53 -11.83
N ARG A 44 6.30 12.33 -12.90
CA ARG A 44 6.81 13.71 -13.00
C ARG A 44 6.27 14.61 -11.86
N PRO A 45 6.90 15.77 -11.55
CA PRO A 45 6.32 16.75 -10.64
C PRO A 45 4.89 17.15 -11.05
N GLY A 46 4.00 17.37 -10.09
CA GLY A 46 2.60 17.77 -10.35
C GLY A 46 1.63 16.65 -10.76
N THR A 47 2.08 15.39 -10.85
CA THR A 47 1.22 14.24 -11.27
C THR A 47 0.28 13.69 -10.19
N GLY A 48 0.19 14.33 -9.02
CA GLY A 48 -0.76 13.93 -7.98
C GLY A 48 -0.31 12.81 -7.03
N LYS A 49 0.98 12.43 -6.99
CA LYS A 49 1.49 11.38 -6.07
C LYS A 49 1.13 11.59 -4.60
N THR A 50 1.29 12.82 -4.10
CA THR A 50 0.92 13.18 -2.72
C THR A 50 -0.59 13.11 -2.51
N ILE A 51 -1.37 13.56 -3.51
CA ILE A 51 -2.84 13.50 -3.47
C ILE A 51 -3.29 12.03 -3.40
N PHE A 52 -2.72 11.15 -4.23
CA PHE A 52 -3.00 9.72 -4.19
C PHE A 52 -2.63 9.11 -2.84
N GLY A 53 -1.46 9.44 -2.29
CA GLY A 53 -1.06 8.96 -0.96
C GLY A 53 -2.02 9.41 0.14
N SER A 54 -2.43 10.67 0.14
CA SER A 54 -3.44 11.19 1.08
C SER A 54 -4.80 10.53 0.90
N HIS A 55 -5.23 10.28 -0.34
CA HIS A 55 -6.47 9.54 -0.65
C HIS A 55 -6.43 8.12 -0.08
N PHE A 56 -5.35 7.39 -0.34
CA PHE A 56 -5.15 6.04 0.18
C PHE A 56 -5.22 6.01 1.72
N LEU A 57 -4.52 6.94 2.39
CA LEU A 57 -4.54 7.04 3.85
C LEU A 57 -5.93 7.40 4.39
N TYR A 58 -6.63 8.34 3.77
CA TYR A 58 -7.98 8.74 4.17
C TYR A 58 -8.95 7.56 4.08
N HIS A 59 -8.90 6.81 2.99
CA HIS A 59 -9.76 5.63 2.79
C HIS A 59 -9.38 4.46 3.70
N GLY A 60 -8.08 4.26 3.97
CA GLY A 60 -7.61 3.20 4.87
C GLY A 60 -7.78 3.49 6.36
N ALA A 61 -7.97 4.76 6.76
CA ALA A 61 -8.22 5.14 8.15
C ALA A 61 -9.70 5.13 8.56
N LYS A 62 -10.60 4.94 7.59
CA LYS A 62 -12.06 4.86 7.80
C LYS A 62 -12.48 3.43 8.10
#